data_AF-A0A953W7T3-F1
#
_entry.id   AF-A0A953W7T3-F1
#
_cell.length_a   1.000
_cell.length_b   1.000
_cell.length_c   1.000
_cell.angle_alpha   90.00
_cell.angle_beta   90.00
_cell.angle_gamma   90.00
#
_symmetry.space_group_name_H-M   'P 1'
#
loop_
_entity.id
_entity.type
_entity.pdbx_description
1 polymer ?
#
loop_
_entity_poly.entity_id
_entity_poly.type
_entity_poly.pdbx_seq_one_letter_code
_entity_poly.pdbx_strand_id
1 'polypeptide(L)'
;METVYDFMSVSLFIATAGIFFYRYRNENPPLAPYMLISLVCAASNWLGNNGGGVGAILLLIAASFYLLYIAGTPYAEDGEAPKSR
;
A
#
# COMPACT_ATOMS: atom_id res chain seq x y z
N MET A 1 -2.67 20.78 1.86
CA MET A 1 -1.77 19.90 2.62
C MET A 1 -1.52 20.63 3.92
N GLU A 2 -2.38 20.39 4.89
CA GLU A 2 -2.51 21.23 6.09
C GLU A 2 -2.01 20.50 7.33
N THR A 3 -1.97 19.16 7.30
CA THR A 3 -1.69 18.34 8.48
C THR A 3 -0.54 17.35 8.25
N VAL A 4 0.07 16.88 9.34
CA VAL A 4 1.09 15.82 9.30
C VAL A 4 0.54 14.53 8.66
N TYR A 5 -0.76 14.27 8.79
CA TYR A 5 -1.45 13.11 8.22
C TYR A 5 -1.48 13.13 6.68
N ASP A 6 -1.61 14.32 6.09
CA ASP A 6 -1.54 14.50 4.63
C ASP A 6 -0.16 14.05 4.13
N PHE A 7 0.90 14.53 4.77
CA PHE A 7 2.27 14.21 4.37
C PHE A 7 2.58 12.72 4.55
N MET A 8 2.16 12.12 5.68
CA MET A 8 2.35 10.69 5.95
C MET A 8 1.56 9.80 4.97
N SER A 9 0.31 10.16 4.65
CA SER A 9 -0.49 9.42 3.67
C SER A 9 0.10 9.50 2.26
N VAL A 10 0.53 10.70 1.84
CA VAL A 10 1.11 10.90 0.51
C VAL A 10 2.46 10.20 0.38
N SER A 11 3.34 10.30 1.37
CA SER A 11 4.62 9.59 1.37
C SER A 11 4.45 8.08 1.33
N LEU A 12 3.50 7.52 2.11
CA LEU A 12 3.20 6.09 2.07
C LEU A 12 2.60 5.67 0.71
N PHE A 13 1.73 6.50 0.13
CA PHE A 13 1.18 6.26 -1.20
C PHE A 13 2.27 6.25 -2.28
N ILE A 14 3.20 7.20 -2.24
CA ILE A 14 4.35 7.25 -3.17
C ILE A 14 5.24 6.03 -2.99
N ALA A 15 5.54 5.62 -1.75
CA ALA A 15 6.33 4.42 -1.49
C ALA A 15 5.65 3.16 -2.04
N THR A 16 4.34 3.04 -1.85
CA THR A 16 3.51 1.95 -2.39
C THR A 16 3.55 1.91 -3.92
N ALA A 17 3.35 3.06 -4.56
CA ALA A 17 3.42 3.16 -6.02
C ALA A 17 4.82 2.82 -6.52
N GLY A 18 5.88 3.28 -5.85
CA GLY A 18 7.27 2.96 -6.17
C GLY A 18 7.56 1.46 -6.15
N ILE A 19 7.15 0.76 -5.09
CA ILE A 19 7.31 -0.70 -4.97
C ILE A 19 6.49 -1.41 -6.06
N PHE A 20 5.26 -0.96 -6.31
CA PHE A 20 4.43 -1.52 -7.37
C PHE A 20 5.11 -1.40 -8.74
N PHE A 21 5.58 -0.21 -9.13
CA PHE A 21 6.25 -0.01 -10.41
C PHE A 21 7.56 -0.79 -10.52
N TYR A 22 8.33 -0.85 -9.42
CA TYR A 22 9.56 -1.64 -9.37
C TYR A 22 9.30 -3.12 -9.62
N ARG A 23 8.29 -3.70 -8.95
CA ARG A 23 7.90 -5.10 -9.15
C ARG A 23 7.18 -5.36 -10.47
N TYR A 24 6.39 -4.39 -10.96
CA TYR A 24 5.70 -4.48 -12.25
C TYR A 24 6.64 -4.67 -13.41
N ARG A 25 7.85 -4.11 -13.34
CA ARG A 25 8.88 -4.31 -14.34
C ARG A 25 9.40 -5.75 -14.43
N ASN A 26 9.32 -6.52 -13.34
CA ASN A 26 9.91 -7.86 -13.27
C ASN A 26 8.85 -8.98 -13.38
N GLU A 27 7.71 -8.87 -12.69
CA GLU A 27 6.88 -10.06 -12.36
C GLU A 27 5.36 -9.89 -12.48
N ASN A 28 4.86 -8.78 -13.02
CA ASN A 28 3.41 -8.50 -13.10
C ASN A 28 2.67 -8.80 -11.76
N PRO A 29 3.02 -8.13 -10.65
CA PRO A 29 2.45 -8.41 -9.35
C PRO A 29 0.94 -8.13 -9.32
N PRO A 30 0.16 -8.84 -8.48
CA PRO A 30 -1.26 -8.59 -8.34
C PRO A 30 -1.51 -7.14 -7.88
N LEU A 31 -2.38 -6.42 -8.58
CA LEU A 31 -2.69 -5.01 -8.33
C LEU A 31 -3.50 -4.79 -7.03
N ALA A 32 -4.34 -5.77 -6.66
CA ALA A 32 -5.26 -5.70 -5.53
C ALA A 32 -4.62 -5.21 -4.20
N PRO A 33 -3.49 -5.76 -3.72
CA PRO A 33 -2.86 -5.32 -2.47
C PRO A 33 -2.41 -3.84 -2.49
N TYR A 34 -1.86 -3.37 -3.61
CA TYR A 34 -1.41 -1.98 -3.73
C TYR A 34 -2.58 -1.00 -3.79
N MET A 35 -3.68 -1.40 -4.42
CA MET A 35 -4.94 -0.65 -4.43
C MET A 35 -5.60 -0.61 -3.06
N LEU A 36 -5.48 -1.68 -2.26
CA LEU A 36 -5.95 -1.66 -0.88
C LEU A 36 -5.18 -0.61 -0.07
N ILE A 37 -3.84 -0.59 -0.19
CA ILE A 37 -3.00 0.37 0.53
C ILE A 37 -3.34 1.81 0.12
N SER A 38 -3.57 2.08 -1.18
CA SER A 38 -3.96 3.42 -1.63
C SER A 38 -5.31 3.86 -1.06
N LEU A 39 -6.29 2.96 -0.99
CA LEU A 39 -7.57 3.22 -0.32
C LEU A 39 -7.38 3.51 1.17
N VAL A 40 -6.51 2.78 1.86
CA VAL A 40 -6.20 3.03 3.29
C VAL A 40 -5.52 4.40 3.47
N CYS A 41 -4.64 4.81 2.56
CA CYS A 41 -4.03 6.14 2.60
C CYS A 41 -5.08 7.25 2.44
N ALA A 42 -6.01 7.09 1.49
CA ALA A 42 -7.11 8.03 1.29
C ALA A 42 -8.05 8.09 2.52
N ALA A 43 -8.41 6.93 3.07
CA ALA A 43 -9.25 6.84 4.27
C ALA A 43 -8.56 7.45 5.51
N SER A 44 -7.25 7.21 5.67
CA SER A 44 -6.46 7.77 6.78
C SER A 44 -6.37 9.28 6.70
N ASN A 45 -6.12 9.82 5.49
CA ASN A 45 -6.10 11.27 5.27
C ASN A 45 -7.46 11.89 5.64
N TRP A 46 -8.55 11.35 5.08
CA TRP A 46 -9.89 11.84 5.38
C TRP A 46 -10.21 11.76 6.88
N LEU A 47 -9.91 10.64 7.54
CA LEU A 47 -10.16 10.47 8.96
C LEU A 47 -9.33 11.42 9.82
N GLY A 48 -8.05 11.62 9.48
CA GLY A 48 -7.15 12.53 10.18
C GLY A 48 -7.61 13.99 10.11
N ASN A 49 -8.08 14.42 8.93
CA ASN A 49 -8.57 15.78 8.71
C ASN A 49 -9.97 16.03 9.34
N ASN A 50 -10.74 14.99 9.68
CA ASN A 50 -12.02 15.10 10.39
C ASN A 50 -11.90 14.96 11.92
N GLY A 51 -10.67 15.01 12.48
CA GLY A 51 -10.44 14.92 13.93
C GLY A 51 -10.21 13.50 14.47
N GLY A 52 -10.24 12.47 13.61
CA GLY A 52 -9.95 11.08 13.95
C GLY A 52 -8.45 10.74 13.96
N GLY A 53 -7.60 11.64 14.45
CA GLY A 53 -6.13 11.56 14.30
C GLY A 53 -5.53 10.23 14.78
N VAL A 54 -5.98 9.69 15.93
CA VAL A 54 -5.50 8.40 16.44
C VAL A 54 -5.84 7.25 15.49
N GLY A 55 -7.05 7.23 14.95
CA GLY A 55 -7.48 6.22 13.98
C GLY A 55 -6.69 6.32 12.67
N ALA A 56 -6.43 7.55 12.20
CA ALA A 56 -5.61 7.79 11.01
C ALA A 56 -4.17 7.27 11.17
N ILE A 57 -3.55 7.50 12.33
CA ILE A 57 -2.21 6.98 12.63
C ILE A 57 -2.22 5.44 12.63
N LEU A 58 -3.19 4.81 13.30
CA LEU A 58 -3.28 3.36 13.34
C LEU A 58 -3.45 2.74 11.95
N LEU A 59 -4.28 3.36 11.10
CA LEU A 59 -4.45 2.92 9.71
C LEU A 59 -3.16 3.06 8.88
N LEU A 60 -2.43 4.18 9.04
CA LEU A 60 -1.15 4.38 8.36
C LEU A 60 -0.09 3.39 8.84
N ILE A 61 -0.05 3.09 10.13
CA ILE A 61 0.83 2.06 10.68
C ILE A 61 0.48 0.68 10.08
N ALA A 62 -0.80 0.30 10.10
CA ALA A 62 -1.25 -0.97 9.54
C ALA A 62 -0.91 -1.10 8.05
N ALA A 63 -1.15 -0.04 7.26
CA ALA A 63 -0.79 0.02 5.85
C ALA A 63 0.72 -0.08 5.62
N SER A 64 1.53 0.55 6.47
CA SER A 64 2.99 0.46 6.41
C SER A 64 3.49 -0.96 6.67
N PHE A 65 2.96 -1.65 7.68
CA PHE A 65 3.29 -3.05 7.94
C PHE A 65 2.85 -3.96 6.79
N TYR A 66 1.67 -3.72 6.23
CA TYR A 66 1.18 -4.49 5.09
C TYR A 66 2.05 -4.27 3.84
N LEU A 67 2.47 -3.03 3.58
CA LEU A 67 3.41 -2.70 2.52
C LEU A 67 4.75 -3.43 2.72
N LEU A 68 5.32 -3.39 3.93
CA LEU A 68 6.57 -4.08 4.25
C LEU A 68 6.44 -5.59 4.11
N TYR A 69 5.31 -6.16 4.52
CA TYR A 69 5.01 -7.57 4.32
C TYR A 69 5.03 -7.93 2.83
N ILE A 70 4.35 -7.17 1.97
CA ILE A 70 4.36 -7.38 0.51
C ILE A 70 5.74 -7.15 -0.07
N ALA A 71 6.45 -6.11 0.35
CA ALA A 71 7.80 -5.81 -0.13
C ALA A 71 8.80 -6.90 0.23
N GLY A 72 8.59 -7.57 1.37
CA GLY A 72 9.40 -8.69 1.86
C GLY A 72 8.97 -10.06 1.32
N THR A 73 7.82 -10.19 0.66
CA THR A 73 7.48 -11.47 0.03
C THR A 73 8.50 -11.76 -1.07
N PRO A 74 9.13 -12.94 -1.07
CA PRO A 74 9.99 -13.32 -2.17
C PRO A 74 9.19 -13.30 -3.47
N TYR A 75 9.89 -13.00 -4.55
CA TYR A 75 9.37 -13.12 -5.90
C TYR A 75 8.72 -14.48 -6.08
N ALA A 76 7.54 -14.51 -6.69
CA ALA A 76 6.86 -15.78 -6.94
C ALA A 76 7.74 -16.55 -7.93
N GLU A 77 8.39 -17.63 -7.48
CA GLU A 77 9.06 -18.54 -8.40
C GLU A 77 8.01 -19.04 -9.40
N ASP A 78 8.32 -18.86 -10.68
CA ASP A 78 7.49 -19.25 -11.82
C ASP A 78 6.97 -20.68 -11.61
N GLY A 79 5.70 -20.86 -11.25
CA GLY A 79 5.34 -22.18 -10.69
C GLY A 79 3.90 -22.64 -10.74
N GLU A 80 2.91 -21.82 -11.10
CA GLU A 80 1.56 -22.37 -11.25
C GLU A 80 0.76 -21.61 -12.30
N ALA A 81 1.16 -21.78 -13.56
CA ALA A 81 0.23 -21.60 -14.66
C ALA A 81 -1.00 -22.49 -14.38
N PRO A 82 -2.22 -21.93 -14.31
CA PRO A 82 -3.41 -22.76 -14.16
C PRO A 82 -3.47 -23.72 -15.34
N LYS A 83 -3.45 -25.02 -15.07
CA LYS A 83 -3.72 -26.05 -16.08
C LYS A 83 -5.05 -25.71 -16.74
N SER A 84 -4.99 -25.27 -17.99
CA SER A 84 -6.13 -25.20 -18.88
C SER A 84 -6.77 -26.58 -18.91
N ARG A 85 -7.99 -26.67 -18.39
CA ARG A 85 -8.82 -27.87 -18.46
C ARG A 85 -9.91 -27.64 -19.48
#